data_AF-A0A973G7C9-F1
#
_entry.id   AF-A0A973G7C9-F1
#
_cell.length_a   1.000
_cell.length_b   1.000
_cell.length_c   1.000
_cell.angle_alpha   90.00
_cell.angle_beta   90.00
_cell.angle_gamma   90.00
#
_symmetry.space_group_name_H-M   'P 1'
#
loop_
_entity.id
_entity.type
_entity.pdbx_description
1 polymer ?
#
loop_
_entity_poly.entity_id
_entity_poly.type
_entity_poly.pdbx_seq_one_letter_code
_entity_poly.pdbx_strand_id
1 'polypeptide(L)'
;MIVPTYVPGEWVAVVTDGTLAVLPPQTPPALVTELWASIREGAALTDHLQVLLRAGIAGLPPFALVNLQGGRVHVIVRGAVSVEVTTATGVRLVSAPHVSTWAEELVTDAQGVVVRTATGSVPPEAWSALPVLAAVVHADLVLVDLRSEVPLRPEPATLSSGELRILPPPPPAPVGVGPAAAPAVPVARTSGSDGAERSVPAWEPVRPARP
;
A
#
# COMPACT_ATOMS: atom_id res chain seq x y z
N MET A 1 -23.86 -5.44 6.99
CA MET A 1 -23.12 -4.53 7.90
C MET A 1 -21.76 -4.33 7.28
N ILE A 2 -21.39 -3.08 7.01
CA ILE A 2 -20.09 -2.75 6.42
C ILE A 2 -19.12 -2.60 7.58
N VAL A 3 -17.98 -3.30 7.53
CA VAL A 3 -16.93 -3.21 8.57
C VAL A 3 -15.72 -2.54 7.94
N PRO A 4 -15.49 -1.24 8.19
CA PRO A 4 -14.26 -0.58 7.81
C PRO A 4 -13.04 -1.28 8.38
N THR A 5 -11.94 -1.20 7.64
CA THR A 5 -10.62 -1.62 8.11
C THR A 5 -9.66 -0.46 8.02
N TYR A 6 -8.70 -0.39 8.93
CA TYR A 6 -7.69 0.67 8.92
C TYR A 6 -6.30 0.10 9.09
N VAL A 7 -5.31 0.84 8.62
CA VAL A 7 -3.90 0.56 8.89
C VAL A 7 -3.41 1.60 9.91
N PRO A 8 -2.83 1.17 11.04
CA PRO A 8 -2.27 2.08 12.03
C PRO A 8 -1.31 3.09 11.41
N GLY A 9 -1.36 4.33 11.90
CA GLY A 9 -0.54 5.43 11.41
C GLY A 9 -0.50 6.57 12.43
N GLU A 10 -0.14 7.78 12.01
CA GLU A 10 -0.03 8.94 12.93
C GLU A 10 -1.29 9.80 12.94
N TRP A 11 -1.99 9.88 11.81
CA TRP A 11 -3.21 10.68 11.67
C TRP A 11 -4.35 10.12 12.50
N VAL A 12 -5.30 10.98 12.87
CA VAL A 12 -6.47 10.58 13.66
C VAL A 12 -7.63 10.31 12.72
N ALA A 13 -8.15 9.08 12.74
CA ALA A 13 -9.36 8.69 12.05
C ALA A 13 -10.53 8.51 13.03
N VAL A 14 -11.62 9.21 12.77
CA VAL A 14 -12.89 9.08 13.49
C VAL A 14 -13.83 8.27 12.59
N VAL A 15 -14.08 7.02 12.96
CA VAL A 15 -14.87 6.08 12.16
C VAL A 15 -16.16 5.77 12.89
N THR A 16 -17.30 5.88 12.22
CA THR A 16 -18.60 5.41 12.72
C THR A 16 -19.33 4.61 11.64
N ASP A 17 -20.54 4.15 11.94
CA ASP A 17 -21.42 3.56 10.94
C ASP A 17 -21.80 4.60 9.89
N GLY A 18 -21.31 4.44 8.67
CA GLY A 18 -21.63 5.31 7.54
C GLY A 18 -20.84 6.63 7.45
N THR A 19 -20.08 7.05 8.46
CA THR A 19 -19.32 8.32 8.42
C THR A 19 -17.88 8.11 8.86
N LEU A 20 -16.96 8.77 8.16
CA LEU A 20 -15.54 8.73 8.42
C LEU A 20 -14.96 10.15 8.34
N ALA A 21 -14.12 10.50 9.32
CA ALA A 21 -13.30 11.69 9.28
C ALA A 21 -11.82 11.32 9.48
N VAL A 22 -10.91 12.01 8.79
CA VAL A 22 -9.47 11.88 8.98
C VAL A 22 -8.87 13.26 9.21
N LEU A 23 -8.05 13.38 10.26
CA LEU A 23 -7.52 14.62 10.82
C LEU A 23 -6.01 14.49 11.12
N PRO A 24 -5.23 15.58 11.05
CA PRO A 24 -3.80 15.52 11.29
C PRO A 24 -3.46 15.20 12.75
N PRO A 25 -2.27 14.67 13.03
CA PRO A 25 -1.85 14.30 14.38
C PRO A 25 -1.81 15.49 15.36
N GLN A 26 -1.66 16.72 14.86
CA GLN A 26 -1.66 17.94 15.68
C GLN A 26 -3.07 18.41 16.07
N THR A 27 -4.13 17.72 15.65
CA THR A 27 -5.49 18.13 15.98
C THR A 27 -5.74 18.04 17.49
N PRO A 28 -6.29 19.09 18.13
CA PRO A 28 -6.60 19.06 19.56
C PRO A 28 -7.57 17.93 19.93
N PRO A 29 -7.35 17.18 21.03
CA PRO A 29 -8.23 16.09 21.44
C PRO A 29 -9.68 16.52 21.70
N ALA A 30 -9.90 17.76 22.13
CA ALA A 30 -11.23 18.33 22.31
C ALA A 30 -12.02 18.38 20.98
N LEU A 31 -11.37 18.83 19.89
CA LEU A 31 -12.00 18.89 18.57
C LEU A 31 -12.35 17.49 18.05
N VAL A 32 -11.47 16.51 18.26
CA VAL A 32 -11.72 15.10 17.90
C VAL A 32 -12.93 14.55 18.67
N THR A 33 -13.02 14.87 19.97
CA THR A 33 -14.13 14.43 20.84
C THR A 33 -15.46 15.06 20.43
N GLU A 34 -15.46 16.36 20.11
CA GLU A 34 -16.64 17.06 19.60
C GLU A 34 -17.09 16.51 18.24
N LEU A 35 -16.15 16.26 17.34
CA LEU A 35 -16.45 15.68 16.03
C LEU A 35 -17.02 14.27 16.17
N TRP A 36 -16.44 13.44 17.03
CA TRP A 36 -16.96 12.11 17.35
C TRP A 36 -18.39 12.16 17.88
N ALA A 37 -18.69 13.08 18.81
CA ALA A 37 -20.04 13.27 19.32
C ALA A 37 -21.00 13.69 18.21
N SER A 38 -20.63 14.70 17.41
CA SER A 38 -21.43 15.18 16.28
C SER A 38 -21.75 14.08 15.26
N ILE A 39 -20.77 13.25 14.91
CA ILE A 39 -20.97 12.14 13.98
C ILE A 39 -21.90 11.08 14.57
N ARG A 40 -21.72 10.73 15.86
CA ARG A 40 -22.56 9.72 16.53
C ARG A 40 -24.01 10.13 16.69
N GLU A 41 -24.27 11.43 16.83
CA GLU A 41 -25.62 11.98 16.90
C GLU A 41 -26.33 11.93 15.54
N GLY A 42 -25.63 11.56 14.46
CA GLY A 42 -26.21 11.43 13.12
C GLY A 42 -26.50 12.78 12.47
N ALA A 43 -25.76 13.82 12.86
CA ALA A 43 -25.88 15.14 12.25
C ALA A 43 -25.51 15.11 10.75
N ALA A 44 -25.87 16.15 10.00
CA ALA A 44 -25.55 16.19 8.58
C ALA A 44 -24.03 16.39 8.37
N LEU A 45 -23.53 16.02 7.19
CA LEU A 45 -22.12 16.23 6.83
C LEU A 45 -21.68 17.70 7.01
N THR A 46 -22.59 18.63 6.70
CA THR A 46 -22.37 20.07 6.91
C THR A 46 -22.17 20.41 8.38
N ASP A 47 -22.89 19.76 9.30
CA ASP A 47 -22.75 20.02 10.75
C ASP A 47 -21.38 19.56 11.26
N HIS A 48 -20.89 18.41 10.78
CA HIS A 48 -19.54 17.94 11.07
C HIS A 48 -18.48 18.91 10.56
N LEU A 49 -18.68 19.46 9.36
CA LEU A 49 -17.81 20.50 8.82
C LEU A 49 -17.85 21.78 9.68
N GLN A 50 -19.01 22.18 10.21
CA GLN A 50 -19.12 23.32 11.12
C GLN A 50 -18.30 23.14 12.39
N VAL A 51 -18.20 21.92 12.93
CA VAL A 51 -17.32 21.61 14.08
C VAL A 51 -15.87 21.96 13.75
N LEU A 52 -15.37 21.54 12.58
CA LEU A 52 -14.00 21.86 12.13
C LEU A 52 -13.80 23.35 11.85
N LEU A 53 -14.84 24.03 11.36
CA LEU A 53 -14.81 25.47 11.04
C LEU A 53 -14.88 26.39 12.26
N ARG A 54 -15.10 25.88 13.49
CA ARG A 54 -15.16 26.73 14.70
C ARG A 54 -13.90 27.58 14.92
N ALA A 55 -12.73 27.08 14.50
CA ALA A 55 -11.46 27.82 14.55
C ALA A 55 -11.29 28.85 13.41
N GLY A 56 -12.28 28.96 12.51
CA GLY A 56 -12.25 29.78 11.30
C GLY A 56 -11.55 29.09 10.12
N ILE A 57 -11.82 29.57 8.89
CA ILE A 57 -11.29 28.98 7.65
C ILE A 57 -9.75 29.03 7.60
N ALA A 58 -9.15 30.09 8.15
CA ALA A 58 -7.68 30.23 8.21
C ALA A 58 -7.02 29.22 9.16
N GLY A 59 -7.70 28.87 10.26
CA GLY A 59 -7.23 27.89 11.25
C GLY A 59 -7.71 26.46 10.98
N LEU A 60 -8.50 26.25 9.92
CA LEU A 60 -9.01 24.95 9.55
C LEU A 60 -7.78 24.03 9.29
N PRO A 61 -7.71 22.83 9.87
CA PRO A 61 -6.66 21.88 9.55
C PRO A 61 -6.88 21.25 8.16
N PRO A 62 -5.90 20.52 7.61
CA PRO A 62 -6.17 19.49 6.62
C PRO A 62 -7.20 18.49 7.16
N PHE A 63 -8.09 17.98 6.31
CA PHE A 63 -9.04 16.94 6.72
C PHE A 63 -9.60 16.20 5.50
N ALA A 64 -10.16 15.03 5.76
CA ALA A 64 -11.14 14.40 4.88
C ALA A 64 -12.38 14.03 5.69
N LEU A 65 -13.56 14.35 5.17
CA LEU A 65 -14.85 13.89 5.66
C LEU A 65 -15.50 13.06 4.56
N VAL A 66 -16.02 11.90 4.92
CA VAL A 66 -16.69 10.97 4.03
C VAL A 66 -17.99 10.53 4.70
N ASN A 67 -19.11 10.74 4.02
CA ASN A 67 -20.40 10.19 4.42
C ASN A 67 -20.87 9.17 3.37
N LEU A 68 -21.28 8.00 3.85
CA LEU A 68 -21.68 6.83 3.09
C LEU A 68 -23.15 6.56 3.40
N GLN A 69 -24.03 6.80 2.43
CA GLN A 69 -25.46 6.59 2.60
C GLN A 69 -26.06 5.93 1.37
N GLY A 70 -26.57 4.71 1.52
CA GLY A 70 -27.30 4.01 0.46
C GLY A 70 -26.54 3.89 -0.86
N GLY A 71 -25.24 3.57 -0.82
CA GLY A 71 -24.38 3.47 -2.01
C GLY A 71 -23.91 4.80 -2.60
N ARG A 72 -24.26 5.92 -1.97
CA ARG A 72 -23.76 7.26 -2.30
C ARG A 72 -22.65 7.64 -1.34
N VAL A 73 -21.64 8.32 -1.86
CA VAL A 73 -20.49 8.78 -1.09
C VAL A 73 -20.34 10.26 -1.29
N HIS A 74 -20.45 11.01 -0.20
CA HIS A 74 -20.23 12.45 -0.18
C HIS A 74 -18.89 12.71 0.50
N VAL A 75 -17.95 13.25 -0.27
CA VAL A 75 -16.58 13.48 0.15
C VAL A 75 -16.32 14.98 0.24
N ILE A 76 -15.69 15.41 1.34
CA ILE A 76 -15.11 16.74 1.49
C ILE A 76 -13.64 16.58 1.88
N VAL A 77 -12.72 17.12 1.09
CA VAL A 77 -11.28 16.98 1.30
C VAL A 77 -10.60 18.34 1.31
N ARG A 78 -9.62 18.51 2.21
CA ARG A 78 -8.76 19.68 2.27
C ARG A 78 -7.33 19.32 2.64
N GLY A 79 -6.37 19.84 1.88
CA GLY A 79 -4.95 19.70 2.17
C GLY A 79 -4.38 18.36 1.73
N ALA A 80 -3.42 17.83 2.51
CA ALA A 80 -2.59 16.69 2.18
C ALA A 80 -3.26 15.33 2.50
N VAL A 81 -4.50 15.16 2.06
CA VAL A 81 -5.29 13.92 2.19
C VAL A 81 -5.91 13.62 0.83
N SER A 82 -6.04 12.35 0.48
CA SER A 82 -6.74 11.91 -0.71
C SER A 82 -7.80 10.87 -0.39
N VAL A 83 -8.88 10.89 -1.17
CA VAL A 83 -9.97 9.93 -1.09
C VAL A 83 -10.16 9.32 -2.47
N GLU A 84 -10.02 8.00 -2.55
CA GLU A 84 -10.29 7.22 -3.74
C GLU A 84 -11.65 6.53 -3.58
N VAL A 85 -12.58 6.86 -4.46
CA VAL A 85 -13.90 6.20 -4.52
C VAL A 85 -13.91 5.27 -5.73
N THR A 86 -14.04 3.98 -5.48
CA THR A 86 -14.20 2.98 -6.52
C THR A 86 -15.66 2.93 -6.96
N THR A 87 -15.91 3.03 -8.26
CA THR A 87 -17.25 2.91 -8.87
C THR A 87 -17.22 1.83 -9.96
N ALA A 88 -18.40 1.46 -10.46
CA ALA A 88 -18.50 0.50 -11.57
C ALA A 88 -17.78 0.99 -12.86
N THR A 89 -17.64 2.31 -13.03
CA THR A 89 -17.02 2.93 -14.21
C THR A 89 -15.52 3.19 -14.06
N GLY A 90 -14.96 2.91 -12.89
CA GLY A 90 -13.55 3.19 -12.56
C GLY A 90 -13.38 3.88 -11.21
N VAL A 91 -12.17 4.38 -10.95
CA VAL A 91 -11.80 5.06 -9.70
C VAL A 91 -11.95 6.57 -9.87
N ARG A 92 -12.49 7.25 -8.85
CA ARG A 92 -12.53 8.71 -8.71
C ARG A 92 -11.59 9.10 -7.58
N LEU A 93 -10.58 9.92 -7.90
CA LEU A 93 -9.61 10.43 -6.92
C LEU A 93 -9.99 11.87 -6.56
N VAL A 94 -10.40 12.07 -5.30
CA VAL A 94 -10.70 13.37 -4.72
C VAL A 94 -9.51 13.81 -3.87
N SER A 95 -8.84 14.88 -4.27
CA SER A 95 -7.71 15.45 -3.51
C SER A 95 -7.72 16.97 -3.60
N ALA A 96 -7.22 17.63 -2.56
CA ALA A 96 -7.27 19.09 -2.44
C ALA A 96 -5.96 19.72 -1.94
N PRO A 97 -4.78 19.39 -2.51
CA PRO A 97 -3.50 19.90 -2.01
C PRO A 97 -3.31 21.42 -2.18
N HIS A 98 -3.99 22.06 -3.13
CA HIS A 98 -3.77 23.47 -3.50
C HIS A 98 -5.04 24.34 -3.51
N VAL A 99 -6.12 23.87 -2.88
CA VAL A 99 -7.41 24.59 -2.86
C VAL A 99 -7.54 25.40 -1.56
N SER A 100 -7.95 26.66 -1.68
CA SER A 100 -8.05 27.58 -0.53
C SER A 100 -9.24 27.29 0.39
N THR A 101 -10.33 26.72 -0.15
CA THR A 101 -11.54 26.34 0.59
C THR A 101 -11.53 24.84 0.90
N TRP A 102 -11.99 23.99 -0.02
CA TRP A 102 -11.92 22.52 0.03
C TRP A 102 -12.40 21.96 -1.32
N ALA A 103 -12.13 20.68 -1.60
CA ALA A 103 -12.79 19.95 -2.67
C ALA A 103 -13.98 19.19 -2.11
N GLU A 104 -15.09 19.19 -2.83
CA GLU A 104 -16.32 18.47 -2.45
C GLU A 104 -16.83 17.71 -3.65
N GLU A 105 -17.13 16.43 -3.47
CA GLU A 105 -17.61 15.56 -4.54
C GLU A 105 -18.69 14.63 -4.00
N LEU A 106 -19.78 14.49 -4.77
CA LEU A 106 -20.82 13.51 -4.54
C LEU A 106 -20.72 12.42 -5.60
N VAL A 107 -20.30 11.24 -5.19
CA VAL A 107 -20.20 10.06 -6.04
C VAL A 107 -21.43 9.19 -5.84
N THR A 108 -22.12 8.90 -6.93
CA THR A 108 -23.19 7.89 -6.98
C THR A 108 -22.59 6.56 -7.43
N ASP A 109 -23.17 5.45 -6.99
CA ASP A 109 -22.73 4.09 -7.32
C ASP A 109 -21.33 3.72 -6.82
N ALA A 110 -21.02 4.15 -5.59
CA ALA A 110 -19.77 3.80 -4.94
C ALA A 110 -19.77 2.34 -4.47
N GLN A 111 -18.64 1.69 -4.68
CA GLN A 111 -18.41 0.28 -4.40
C GLN A 111 -17.33 0.08 -3.34
N GLY A 112 -16.46 1.07 -3.15
CA GLY A 112 -15.48 1.09 -2.09
C GLY A 112 -14.90 2.49 -1.94
N VAL A 113 -14.38 2.77 -0.76
CA VAL A 113 -13.71 4.03 -0.45
C VAL A 113 -12.37 3.73 0.22
N VAL A 114 -11.32 4.39 -0.24
CA VAL A 114 -10.01 4.36 0.40
C VAL A 114 -9.62 5.80 0.73
N VAL A 115 -9.42 6.09 2.01
CA VAL A 115 -8.89 7.37 2.48
C VAL A 115 -7.42 7.18 2.80
N ARG A 116 -6.55 8.00 2.19
CA ARG A 116 -5.10 7.95 2.38
C ARG A 116 -4.58 9.29 2.87
N THR A 117 -3.71 9.23 3.86
CA THR A 117 -2.95 10.39 4.32
C THR A 117 -1.67 10.52 3.49
N ALA A 118 -1.08 11.71 3.44
CA ALA A 118 0.17 11.94 2.69
C ALA A 118 1.34 11.05 3.15
N THR A 119 1.31 10.52 4.38
CA THR A 119 2.36 9.65 4.92
C THR A 119 2.14 8.18 4.53
N GLY A 120 0.91 7.77 4.21
CA GLY A 120 0.52 6.39 3.92
C GLY A 120 0.82 5.93 2.50
N SER A 121 2.10 5.69 2.17
CA SER A 121 2.53 5.24 0.83
C SER A 121 2.59 3.71 0.64
N VAL A 122 1.87 2.90 1.42
CA VAL A 122 2.04 1.45 1.30
C VAL A 122 0.91 0.77 0.53
N PRO A 123 1.25 -0.21 -0.33
CA PRO A 123 0.29 -1.00 -1.05
C PRO A 123 -0.70 -1.72 -0.12
N PRO A 124 -1.99 -1.81 -0.51
CA PRO A 124 -3.04 -2.53 0.23
C PRO A 124 -2.68 -3.99 0.57
N GLU A 125 -1.80 -4.59 -0.23
CA GLU A 125 -1.50 -6.03 -0.25
C GLU A 125 -0.45 -6.44 0.81
N ALA A 126 0.14 -5.48 1.53
CA ALA A 126 1.26 -5.74 2.43
C ALA A 126 0.97 -5.58 3.94
N TRP A 127 -0.29 -5.35 4.35
CA TRP A 127 -0.56 -4.81 5.70
C TRP A 127 -1.63 -5.50 6.54
N SER A 128 -1.32 -5.59 7.84
CA SER A 128 -2.17 -5.95 8.96
C SER A 128 -3.28 -4.90 9.20
N ALA A 129 -4.21 -4.79 8.26
CA ALA A 129 -5.41 -3.98 8.40
C ALA A 129 -6.28 -4.52 9.55
N LEU A 130 -6.70 -3.65 10.45
CA LEU A 130 -7.49 -4.00 11.63
C LEU A 130 -8.94 -3.54 11.42
N PRO A 131 -9.94 -4.37 11.82
CA PRO A 131 -11.34 -3.98 11.71
C PRO A 131 -11.66 -2.87 12.72
N VAL A 132 -12.54 -1.96 12.32
CA VAL A 132 -13.07 -0.90 13.18
C VAL A 132 -14.54 -0.66 12.84
N LEU A 133 -15.41 -0.73 13.86
CA LEU A 133 -16.85 -0.48 13.70
C LEU A 133 -17.20 0.97 14.02
N ALA A 134 -16.83 1.41 15.22
CA ALA A 134 -17.01 2.79 15.65
C ALA A 134 -15.94 3.13 16.68
N ALA A 135 -14.94 3.92 16.28
CA ALA A 135 -13.87 4.34 17.17
C ALA A 135 -13.13 5.57 16.65
N VAL A 136 -12.39 6.21 17.54
CA VAL A 136 -11.30 7.12 17.20
C VAL A 136 -10.01 6.30 17.25
N VAL A 137 -9.31 6.19 16.12
CA VAL A 137 -8.07 5.42 15.97
C VAL A 137 -6.99 6.26 15.31
N HIS A 138 -5.74 5.88 15.51
CA HIS A 138 -4.66 6.43 14.70
C HIS A 138 -4.47 5.59 13.44
N ALA A 139 -4.56 6.22 12.27
CA ALA A 139 -4.57 5.54 10.98
C ALA A 139 -4.00 6.39 9.84
N ASP A 140 -3.13 5.81 9.01
CA ASP A 140 -2.69 6.44 7.76
C ASP A 140 -3.55 6.05 6.56
N LEU A 141 -4.35 4.99 6.72
CA LEU A 141 -5.19 4.47 5.67
C LEU A 141 -6.45 3.87 6.27
N VAL A 142 -7.60 4.23 5.70
CA VAL A 142 -8.90 3.66 6.04
C VAL A 142 -9.57 3.14 4.78
N LEU A 143 -9.96 1.87 4.79
CA LEU A 143 -10.69 1.23 3.71
C LEU A 143 -12.11 0.92 4.14
N VAL A 144 -13.04 1.20 3.25
CA VAL A 144 -14.44 0.83 3.39
C VAL A 144 -14.86 0.08 2.13
N ASP A 145 -15.18 -1.19 2.29
CA ASP A 145 -15.73 -2.00 1.20
C ASP A 145 -17.26 -1.96 1.25
N LEU A 146 -17.88 -1.29 0.27
CA LEU A 146 -19.33 -1.19 0.15
C LEU A 146 -19.94 -2.39 -0.60
N ARG A 147 -19.11 -3.22 -1.25
CA ARG A 147 -19.50 -4.43 -1.99
C ARG A 147 -19.55 -5.69 -1.12
N SER A 148 -19.68 -5.56 0.20
CA SER A 148 -19.79 -6.73 1.08
C SER A 148 -21.13 -7.48 0.92
N GLU A 149 -21.32 -8.18 -0.20
CA GLU A 149 -21.61 -9.61 -0.15
C GLU A 149 -20.27 -10.30 0.11
N VAL A 150 -20.21 -11.10 1.17
CA VAL A 150 -19.05 -11.90 1.58
C VAL A 150 -18.34 -12.46 0.34
N PRO A 151 -17.05 -12.16 0.10
CA PRO A 151 -16.30 -12.90 -0.89
C PRO A 151 -16.37 -14.35 -0.48
N LEU A 152 -16.93 -15.22 -1.35
CA LEU A 152 -16.77 -16.65 -1.23
C LEU A 152 -15.31 -16.87 -0.89
N ARG A 153 -15.07 -17.46 0.29
CA ARG A 153 -13.76 -17.92 0.76
C ARG A 153 -12.98 -18.32 -0.48
N PRO A 154 -11.79 -17.74 -0.78
CA PRO A 154 -10.96 -18.39 -1.77
C PRO A 154 -10.82 -19.82 -1.24
N GLU A 155 -11.36 -20.79 -1.98
CA GLU A 155 -11.00 -22.18 -1.72
C GLU A 155 -9.49 -22.14 -1.60
N PRO A 156 -8.91 -22.65 -0.50
CA PRO A 156 -7.47 -22.72 -0.43
C PRO A 156 -7.07 -23.41 -1.71
N ALA A 157 -6.40 -22.67 -2.60
CA ALA A 157 -5.89 -23.20 -3.84
C ALA A 157 -5.16 -24.44 -3.39
N THR A 158 -5.71 -25.61 -3.75
CA THR A 158 -5.15 -26.90 -3.40
C THR A 158 -3.69 -26.74 -3.72
N LEU A 159 -2.82 -26.84 -2.72
CA LEU A 159 -1.40 -26.82 -2.94
C LEU A 159 -1.19 -27.87 -4.03
N SER A 160 -0.98 -27.42 -5.26
CA SER A 160 -0.24 -28.19 -6.22
C SER A 160 1.14 -28.15 -5.61
N SER A 161 1.35 -29.06 -4.66
CA SER A 161 2.64 -29.63 -4.38
C SER A 161 3.07 -30.10 -5.77
N GLY A 162 3.74 -29.20 -6.50
CA GLY A 162 4.55 -29.60 -7.61
C GLY A 162 5.43 -30.65 -6.98
N GLU A 163 5.16 -31.91 -7.34
CA GLU A 163 6.00 -33.02 -6.96
C GLU A 163 7.41 -32.52 -7.18
N LEU A 164 8.14 -32.36 -6.08
CA LEU A 164 9.57 -32.24 -6.16
C LEU A 164 9.96 -33.54 -6.86
N ARG A 165 10.15 -33.48 -8.18
CA ARG A 165 10.54 -34.64 -8.97
C ARG A 165 11.98 -34.88 -8.57
N ILE A 166 12.15 -35.58 -7.45
CA ILE A 166 13.42 -36.14 -7.03
C ILE A 166 13.77 -37.07 -8.19
N LEU A 167 14.72 -36.63 -9.02
CA LEU A 167 15.28 -37.50 -10.04
C LEU A 167 15.82 -38.73 -9.29
N PRO A 168 15.36 -39.95 -9.59
CA PRO A 168 15.90 -41.13 -8.95
C PRO A 168 17.42 -41.15 -9.16
N PRO A 169 18.22 -41.49 -8.13
CA PRO A 169 19.66 -41.56 -8.28
C PRO A 169 20.00 -42.53 -9.43
N PRO A 170 21.02 -42.21 -10.25
CA PRO A 170 21.38 -43.05 -11.38
C PRO A 170 21.69 -44.48 -10.89
N PRO A 171 21.28 -45.52 -11.63
CA PRO A 171 21.48 -46.90 -11.22
C PRO A 171 22.98 -47.19 -11.04
N PRO A 172 23.36 -48.00 -10.04
CA PRO A 172 24.75 -48.38 -9.83
C PRO A 172 25.27 -49.12 -11.07
N ALA A 173 26.42 -48.65 -11.59
CA ALA A 173 27.11 -49.29 -12.70
C ALA A 173 27.41 -50.76 -12.36
N PRO A 174 27.24 -51.70 -13.31
CA PRO A 174 27.48 -53.11 -13.06
C PRO A 174 28.94 -53.36 -12.67
N VAL A 175 29.09 -54.09 -11.57
CA VAL A 175 30.36 -54.54 -11.00
C VAL A 175 31.06 -55.44 -12.02
N GLY A 176 32.18 -54.96 -12.56
CA GLY A 176 33.07 -55.77 -13.37
C GLY A 176 33.82 -56.77 -12.50
N VAL A 177 33.63 -58.07 -12.78
CA VAL A 177 34.45 -59.15 -12.21
C VAL A 177 35.72 -59.25 -13.06
N GLY A 178 36.89 -59.26 -12.39
CA GLY A 178 38.24 -59.18 -12.97
C GLY A 178 38.68 -60.40 -13.82
N PRO A 179 40.00 -60.65 -14.05
CA PRO A 179 41.14 -60.18 -13.26
C PRO A 179 42.44 -59.78 -14.04
N ALA A 180 43.41 -59.32 -13.25
CA ALA A 180 44.86 -59.55 -13.34
C ALA A 180 45.78 -58.67 -14.23
N ALA A 181 46.85 -58.24 -13.53
CA ALA A 181 48.24 -57.99 -13.97
C ALA A 181 48.61 -56.65 -14.64
N ALA A 182 49.15 -55.73 -13.81
CA ALA A 182 50.52 -55.14 -13.79
C ALA A 182 51.28 -54.82 -15.13
N PRO A 183 52.38 -54.02 -15.10
CA PRO A 183 52.59 -52.68 -14.51
C PRO A 183 53.35 -51.71 -15.49
N ALA A 184 53.65 -50.49 -14.99
CA ALA A 184 54.70 -49.54 -15.45
C ALA A 184 54.43 -48.79 -16.79
N VAL A 185 54.91 -47.57 -17.07
CA VAL A 185 56.02 -46.71 -16.58
C VAL A 185 55.68 -45.23 -16.95
N PRO A 186 56.44 -44.20 -16.48
CA PRO A 186 56.05 -42.78 -16.41
C PRO A 186 56.54 -41.96 -17.63
N VAL A 187 56.72 -40.63 -17.44
CA VAL A 187 57.37 -39.62 -18.33
C VAL A 187 56.35 -38.81 -19.14
N ALA A 188 56.40 -37.48 -19.33
CA ALA A 188 57.32 -36.41 -18.96
C ALA A 188 56.56 -35.08 -18.83
N ARG A 189 57.19 -34.15 -18.12
CA ARG A 189 56.94 -32.71 -18.20
C ARG A 189 57.38 -32.19 -19.57
N THR A 190 56.59 -31.29 -20.16
CA THR A 190 57.14 -30.24 -21.03
C THR A 190 56.37 -28.94 -20.79
N SER A 191 57.10 -27.99 -20.20
CA SER A 191 56.83 -26.56 -20.32
C SER A 191 56.78 -26.15 -21.79
N GLY A 192 55.88 -25.23 -22.11
CA GLY A 192 55.88 -24.48 -23.36
C GLY A 192 55.23 -23.13 -23.09
N SER A 193 56.06 -22.14 -22.77
CA SER A 193 55.72 -20.73 -22.82
C SER A 193 55.74 -20.26 -24.27
N ASP A 194 54.74 -19.49 -24.67
CA ASP A 194 54.85 -18.29 -25.53
C ASP A 194 53.43 -17.77 -25.70
N GLY A 195 53.11 -16.49 -25.64
CA GLY A 195 53.93 -15.29 -25.64
C GLY A 195 53.00 -14.13 -26.05
N ALA A 196 53.45 -12.90 -25.76
CA ALA A 196 52.91 -11.61 -26.19
C ALA A 196 51.56 -11.20 -25.57
N GLU A 197 51.51 -10.42 -24.47
CA GLU A 197 51.86 -9.00 -24.38
C GLU A 197 51.42 -8.15 -25.58
N ARG A 198 50.46 -7.25 -25.34
CA ARG A 198 50.56 -5.85 -25.77
C ARG A 198 49.68 -4.94 -24.93
N SER A 199 50.37 -3.97 -24.34
CA SER A 199 49.91 -2.89 -23.49
C SER A 199 49.00 -1.86 -24.18
N VAL A 200 47.99 -1.40 -23.44
CA VAL A 200 47.59 0.01 -23.08
C VAL A 200 48.52 1.11 -23.69
N PRO A 201 48.05 2.34 -24.05
CA PRO A 201 47.22 3.14 -23.14
C PRO A 201 46.32 4.29 -23.68
N ALA A 202 45.59 4.87 -22.72
CA ALA A 202 45.30 6.30 -22.51
C ALA A 202 44.60 7.12 -23.61
N TRP A 203 43.41 7.65 -23.27
CA TRP A 203 43.10 9.04 -23.59
C TRP A 203 42.08 9.65 -22.61
N GLU A 204 42.47 10.77 -22.02
CA GLU A 204 41.70 11.93 -21.51
C GLU A 204 42.73 13.09 -21.47
N PRO A 205 42.40 14.38 -21.32
CA PRO A 205 41.12 15.11 -21.39
C PRO A 205 41.23 16.39 -22.28
N VAL A 206 40.16 17.16 -22.48
CA VAL A 206 40.27 18.62 -22.75
C VAL A 206 39.17 19.40 -22.01
N ARG A 207 39.63 20.50 -21.40
CA ARG A 207 39.00 21.38 -20.40
C ARG A 207 38.41 22.66 -21.05
N PRO A 208 37.80 23.60 -20.28
CA PRO A 208 36.66 24.45 -20.68
C PRO A 208 37.07 25.84 -21.19
N ALA A 209 36.09 26.66 -21.57
CA ALA A 209 36.25 28.12 -21.60
C ALA A 209 34.98 28.86 -21.11
N ARG A 210 35.22 29.81 -20.19
CA ARG A 210 34.35 30.91 -19.72
C ARG A 210 34.97 32.22 -20.30
N PRO A 211 34.32 33.41 -20.33
CA PRO A 211 33.85 34.15 -19.14
C PRO A 211 32.34 34.43 -19.10
#